data_AF-A0A840I941-F1
#
_entry.id   AF-A0A840I941-F1
#
_cell.length_a   1.000
_cell.length_b   1.000
_cell.length_c   1.000
_cell.angle_alpha   90.00
_cell.angle_beta   90.00
_cell.angle_gamma   90.00
#
_symmetry.space_group_name_H-M   'P 1'
#
loop_
_entity.id
_entity.type
_entity.pdbx_description
1 polymer ?
#
loop_
_entity_poly.entity_id
_entity_poly.type
_entity_poly.pdbx_seq_one_letter_code
_entity_poly.pdbx_strand_id
1 'polypeptide(L)'
;MPRTSLTNPERTVRSVRRIAGTGSLLVRRLADGTEAWYGSWYTAGRRVKRHLGPKRQRGERTGLTEAQAEVELRRLIFETEDDLPVMGEPLTITELGARYIKNSERRGRKRASRENIDCNLRNHIVPFFGDRPVHQYRPEDILDLMSVLEAKDLAPRTIRGVISTISALFNFAMTPQRRWVRSNPCHGIELPAIPEPAEIRYLTLPEVDRLLAHTQPGDCQDLDHALYMTAVMTGLRQGELIALRWRDVDWNANRIRVRRNYSRGEFGTPKSRRSSRSVPMISRLADELRTVYGRTHRRDPDDLVFAHPATGGVLAKCSVYRRMQQTLKAAGLDTRHRFHDLRHTFGTHMAATGVPMRTLQEWMGHRDIATTQRYADYAPSPHEEEMVAAAFGREARSAGAEVPLRLVE
;
A
#
# COMPACT_ATOMS: atom_id res chain seq x y z
N MET A 1 -27.02 24.36 -66.36
CA MET A 1 -26.59 25.19 -65.20
C MET A 1 -27.10 24.52 -63.94
N PRO A 2 -26.25 24.28 -62.93
CA PRO A 2 -26.29 23.08 -62.13
C PRO A 2 -27.04 23.22 -60.80
N ARG A 3 -27.60 22.09 -60.36
CA ARG A 3 -28.22 21.90 -59.03
C ARG A 3 -27.13 21.85 -57.96
N THR A 4 -27.25 22.73 -56.98
CA THR A 4 -26.49 22.75 -55.73
C THR A 4 -26.73 21.45 -54.97
N SER A 5 -25.72 20.58 -54.89
CA SER A 5 -25.73 19.41 -54.02
C SER A 5 -25.28 19.85 -52.63
N LEU A 6 -26.17 19.69 -51.65
CA LEU A 6 -25.89 19.86 -50.24
C LEU A 6 -24.94 18.73 -49.80
N THR A 7 -23.67 19.07 -49.62
CA THR A 7 -22.69 18.28 -48.88
C THR A 7 -23.11 18.20 -47.42
N ASN A 8 -23.60 17.04 -46.99
CA ASN A 8 -23.89 16.76 -45.59
C ASN A 8 -22.61 16.21 -44.90
N PRO A 9 -22.10 16.84 -43.83
CA PRO A 9 -20.80 16.52 -43.26
C PRO A 9 -20.78 15.16 -42.58
N GLU A 10 -19.77 14.35 -42.90
CA GLU A 10 -19.42 13.14 -42.16
C GLU A 10 -19.23 13.47 -40.68
N ARG A 11 -20.14 12.99 -39.83
CA ARG A 11 -19.99 13.01 -38.37
C ARG A 11 -18.84 12.08 -37.99
N THR A 12 -17.63 12.62 -37.95
CA THR A 12 -16.49 11.99 -37.31
C THR A 12 -16.70 12.07 -35.79
N VAL A 13 -17.15 10.97 -35.19
CA VAL A 13 -17.20 10.84 -33.73
C VAL A 13 -15.77 10.96 -33.20
N ARG A 14 -15.51 12.03 -32.42
CA ARG A 14 -14.20 12.35 -31.84
C ARG A 14 -13.69 11.15 -31.03
N SER A 15 -12.61 10.54 -31.49
CA SER A 15 -11.90 9.49 -30.76
C SER A 15 -11.23 10.08 -29.51
N VAL A 16 -11.67 9.66 -28.33
CA VAL A 16 -10.91 9.83 -27.09
C VAL A 16 -9.50 9.24 -27.32
N ARG A 17 -8.44 10.02 -27.06
CA ARG A 17 -7.05 9.54 -27.18
C ARG A 17 -6.82 8.40 -26.17
N ARG A 18 -6.99 7.17 -26.63
CA ARG A 18 -6.68 5.95 -25.87
C ARG A 18 -5.16 5.77 -25.74
N ILE A 19 -4.75 5.08 -24.68
CA ILE A 19 -3.34 4.76 -24.38
C ILE A 19 -2.74 3.95 -25.55
N ALA A 20 -1.48 4.20 -25.89
CA ALA A 20 -0.76 3.47 -26.93
C ALA A 20 -0.75 1.96 -26.61
N GLY A 21 -1.20 1.12 -27.54
CA GLY A 21 -1.30 -0.35 -27.40
C GLY A 21 -2.71 -0.90 -27.22
N THR A 22 -3.70 -0.08 -26.86
CA THR A 22 -5.08 -0.56 -26.57
C THR A 22 -6.01 -0.66 -27.79
N GLY A 23 -5.59 -0.19 -28.96
CA GLY A 23 -6.39 -0.17 -30.18
C GLY A 23 -7.68 0.65 -30.12
N SER A 24 -8.32 0.81 -31.28
CA SER A 24 -9.59 1.50 -31.47
C SER A 24 -10.49 0.70 -32.41
N LEU A 25 -11.75 0.54 -32.03
CA LEU A 25 -12.80 0.04 -32.92
C LEU A 25 -13.32 1.15 -33.83
N LEU A 26 -13.55 0.81 -35.09
CA LEU A 26 -14.09 1.68 -36.13
C LEU A 26 -15.23 0.94 -36.82
N VAL A 27 -16.29 1.65 -37.18
CA VAL A 27 -17.36 1.13 -38.04
C VAL A 27 -17.15 1.67 -39.44
N ARG A 28 -17.22 0.80 -40.44
CA ARG A 28 -17.15 1.19 -41.85
C ARG A 28 -18.35 0.64 -42.61
N ARG A 29 -18.94 1.47 -43.46
CA ARG A 29 -19.98 1.04 -44.39
C ARG A 29 -19.33 0.43 -45.65
N LEU A 30 -19.78 -0.75 -46.03
CA LEU A 30 -19.34 -1.48 -47.22
C LEU A 30 -20.18 -1.05 -48.44
N ALA A 31 -19.71 -1.41 -49.64
CA ALA A 31 -20.34 -1.01 -50.91
C ALA A 31 -21.75 -1.61 -51.10
N ASP A 32 -22.04 -2.72 -50.41
CA ASP A 32 -23.36 -3.36 -50.35
C ASP A 32 -24.32 -2.71 -49.33
N GLY A 33 -23.90 -1.63 -48.66
CA GLY A 33 -24.69 -0.89 -47.69
C GLY A 33 -24.62 -1.42 -46.25
N THR A 34 -23.97 -2.57 -46.03
CA THR A 34 -23.80 -3.18 -44.70
C THR A 34 -22.72 -2.47 -43.88
N GLU A 35 -22.78 -2.59 -42.55
CA GLU A 35 -21.75 -2.04 -41.64
C GLU A 35 -20.85 -3.17 -41.12
N ALA A 36 -19.55 -2.91 -41.04
CA ALA A 36 -18.57 -3.84 -40.49
C ALA A 36 -17.67 -3.19 -39.44
N TRP A 37 -17.23 -3.99 -38.47
CA TRP A 37 -16.25 -3.61 -37.46
C TRP A 37 -14.83 -3.73 -38.01
N TYR A 38 -14.03 -2.70 -37.77
CA TYR A 38 -12.60 -2.66 -38.05
C TYR A 38 -11.83 -2.31 -36.78
N GLY A 39 -10.75 -3.04 -36.54
CA GLY A 39 -9.78 -2.74 -35.51
C GLY A 39 -8.67 -1.85 -36.05
N SER A 40 -8.23 -0.85 -35.28
CA SER A 40 -7.04 -0.05 -35.60
C SER A 40 -6.15 0.11 -34.39
N TRP A 41 -4.88 -0.29 -34.49
CA TRP A 41 -3.90 -0.15 -33.40
C TRP A 41 -2.53 0.19 -33.96
N TYR A 42 -1.59 0.51 -33.07
CA TYR A 42 -0.20 0.74 -33.41
C TYR A 42 0.63 -0.46 -32.92
N THR A 43 1.44 -1.03 -33.81
CA THR A 43 2.44 -2.05 -33.47
C THR A 43 3.76 -1.68 -34.16
N ALA A 44 4.87 -1.76 -33.42
CA ALA A 44 6.22 -1.40 -33.89
C ALA A 44 6.30 -0.04 -34.65
N GLY A 45 5.55 0.97 -34.19
CA GLY A 45 5.54 2.31 -34.80
C GLY A 45 4.70 2.43 -36.08
N ARG A 46 4.09 1.35 -36.56
CA ARG A 46 3.19 1.35 -37.73
C ARG A 46 1.74 1.21 -37.28
N ARG A 47 0.83 1.90 -37.97
CA ARG A 47 -0.61 1.77 -37.74
C ARG A 47 -1.15 0.59 -38.54
N VAL A 48 -1.67 -0.42 -37.86
CA VAL A 48 -2.34 -1.58 -38.47
C VAL A 48 -3.85 -1.37 -38.39
N LYS A 49 -4.55 -1.77 -39.46
CA LYS A 49 -6.01 -1.83 -39.53
C LYS A 49 -6.42 -3.21 -40.02
N ARG A 50 -7.33 -3.88 -39.31
CA ARG A 50 -7.85 -5.20 -39.69
C ARG A 50 -9.38 -5.21 -39.64
N HIS A 51 -9.98 -5.99 -40.54
CA HIS A 51 -11.41 -6.26 -40.52
C HIS A 51 -11.71 -7.30 -39.42
N LEU A 52 -12.70 -7.03 -38.58
CA LEU A 52 -13.07 -7.90 -37.45
C LEU A 52 -14.30 -8.75 -37.76
N GLY A 53 -15.21 -8.24 -38.61
CA GLY A 53 -16.43 -8.92 -38.99
C GLY A 53 -17.60 -7.96 -39.21
N PRO A 54 -18.74 -8.46 -39.72
CA PRO A 54 -19.95 -7.66 -39.92
C PRO A 54 -20.50 -7.17 -38.57
N LYS A 55 -20.98 -5.93 -38.53
CA LYS A 55 -21.62 -5.34 -37.34
C LYS A 55 -23.05 -5.81 -37.26
N ARG A 56 -23.45 -6.28 -36.09
CA ARG A 56 -24.84 -6.70 -35.82
C ARG A 56 -25.78 -5.49 -35.91
N GLN A 57 -26.82 -5.60 -36.73
CA GLN A 57 -27.90 -4.62 -36.76
C GLN A 57 -28.91 -4.88 -35.64
N ARG A 58 -29.61 -3.83 -35.22
CA ARG A 58 -30.59 -3.91 -34.13
C ARG A 58 -31.76 -4.81 -34.54
N GLY A 59 -31.91 -5.95 -33.88
CA GLY A 59 -32.97 -6.94 -34.15
C GLY A 59 -32.49 -8.20 -34.88
N GLU A 60 -31.26 -8.19 -35.40
CA GLU A 60 -30.67 -9.35 -36.08
C GLU A 60 -29.81 -10.20 -35.12
N ARG A 61 -29.74 -11.51 -35.37
CA ARG A 61 -28.86 -12.44 -34.64
C ARG A 61 -27.48 -12.58 -35.31
N THR A 62 -27.35 -12.13 -36.55
CA THR A 62 -26.16 -12.23 -37.38
C THR A 62 -25.21 -11.05 -37.17
N GLY A 63 -23.91 -11.31 -37.14
CA GLY A 63 -22.87 -10.29 -36.93
C GLY A 63 -22.45 -10.09 -35.47
N LEU A 64 -21.38 -9.30 -35.31
CA LEU A 64 -20.70 -9.06 -34.04
C LEU A 64 -21.28 -7.85 -33.32
N THR A 65 -21.50 -8.02 -32.01
CA THR A 65 -21.72 -6.91 -31.08
C THR A 65 -20.41 -6.15 -30.84
N GLU A 66 -20.49 -4.92 -30.31
CA GLU A 66 -19.30 -4.13 -29.95
C GLU A 66 -18.39 -4.88 -28.96
N ALA A 67 -18.96 -5.57 -27.96
CA ALA A 67 -18.19 -6.36 -27.00
C ALA A 67 -17.45 -7.54 -27.66
N GLN A 68 -18.09 -8.23 -28.61
CA GLN A 68 -17.47 -9.32 -29.36
C GLN A 68 -16.37 -8.81 -30.32
N ALA A 69 -16.61 -7.66 -30.97
CA ALA A 69 -15.61 -7.00 -31.79
C ALA A 69 -14.40 -6.53 -30.96
N GLU A 70 -14.61 -6.09 -29.72
CA GLU A 70 -13.53 -5.71 -28.80
C GLU A 70 -12.69 -6.93 -28.37
N VAL A 71 -13.31 -8.10 -28.17
CA VAL A 71 -12.59 -9.36 -27.91
C VAL A 71 -11.74 -9.76 -29.12
N GLU A 72 -12.30 -9.71 -30.33
CA GLU A 72 -11.57 -10.05 -31.56
C GLU A 72 -10.45 -9.03 -31.85
N LEU A 73 -10.66 -7.75 -31.56
CA LEU A 73 -9.62 -6.73 -31.63
C LEU A 73 -8.44 -7.08 -30.72
N ARG A 74 -8.71 -7.48 -29.47
CA ARG A 74 -7.64 -7.87 -28.53
C ARG A 74 -6.89 -9.11 -28.99
N ARG A 75 -7.60 -10.09 -29.55
CA ARG A 75 -6.99 -11.26 -30.17
C ARG A 75 -6.04 -10.88 -31.31
N LEU A 76 -6.49 -10.06 -32.26
CA LEU A 76 -5.64 -9.65 -33.39
C LEU A 76 -4.47 -8.75 -32.99
N ILE A 77 -4.64 -7.88 -31.98
CA ILE A 77 -3.53 -7.11 -31.41
C ILE A 77 -2.48 -8.06 -30.87
N PHE A 78 -2.90 -9.07 -30.10
CA PHE A 78 -2.02 -10.09 -29.54
C PHE A 78 -1.31 -10.91 -30.63
N GLU A 79 -2.04 -11.41 -31.63
CA GLU A 79 -1.45 -12.15 -32.77
C GLU A 79 -0.42 -11.31 -33.53
N THR A 80 -0.70 -10.02 -33.72
CA THR A 80 0.22 -9.11 -34.44
C THR A 80 1.41 -8.67 -33.57
N GLU A 81 1.28 -8.71 -32.25
CA GLU A 81 2.40 -8.50 -31.34
C GLU A 81 3.27 -9.77 -31.18
N ASP A 82 2.69 -10.96 -31.33
CA ASP A 82 3.39 -12.26 -31.30
C ASP A 82 4.32 -12.46 -32.51
N ASP A 83 3.98 -11.87 -33.66
CA ASP A 83 4.80 -11.85 -34.89
C ASP A 83 6.07 -10.96 -34.79
N LEU A 84 6.29 -10.28 -33.66
CA LEU A 84 7.48 -9.46 -33.46
C LEU A 84 8.67 -10.34 -33.05
N PRO A 85 9.84 -10.21 -33.73
CA PRO A 85 11.01 -10.98 -33.35
C PRO A 85 11.46 -10.61 -31.93
N VAL A 86 11.74 -11.64 -31.13
CA VAL A 86 12.41 -11.48 -29.83
C VAL A 86 13.79 -10.91 -30.09
N MET A 87 14.15 -9.85 -29.39
CA MET A 87 15.43 -9.17 -29.59
C MET A 87 16.49 -9.72 -28.64
N GLY A 88 17.60 -10.23 -29.22
CA GLY A 88 18.83 -10.58 -28.49
C GLY A 88 18.95 -12.06 -28.08
N GLU A 89 20.06 -12.37 -27.43
CA GLU A 89 20.38 -13.70 -26.90
C GLU A 89 19.37 -14.18 -25.84
N PRO A 90 19.16 -15.51 -25.71
CA PRO A 90 18.25 -16.08 -24.72
C PRO A 90 18.69 -15.71 -23.30
N LEU A 91 17.94 -14.80 -22.67
CA LEU A 91 18.17 -14.38 -21.28
C LEU A 91 17.71 -15.43 -20.28
N THR A 92 18.50 -15.65 -19.23
CA THR A 92 18.05 -16.40 -18.04
C THR A 92 17.30 -15.50 -17.06
N ILE A 93 16.57 -16.09 -16.11
CA ILE A 93 15.87 -15.30 -15.08
C ILE A 93 16.85 -14.58 -14.14
N THR A 94 18.03 -15.17 -13.92
CA THR A 94 19.12 -14.59 -13.14
C THR A 94 19.60 -13.28 -13.78
N GLU A 95 19.87 -13.31 -15.09
CA GLU A 95 20.30 -12.14 -15.85
C GLU A 95 19.20 -11.08 -15.93
N LEU A 96 17.95 -11.50 -16.17
CA LEU A 96 16.81 -10.60 -16.19
C LEU A 96 16.62 -9.90 -14.84
N GLY A 97 16.76 -10.65 -13.74
CA GLY A 97 16.73 -10.15 -12.37
C GLY A 97 17.79 -9.10 -12.11
N ALA A 98 19.05 -9.38 -12.47
CA ALA A 98 20.16 -8.44 -12.33
C ALA A 98 19.93 -7.14 -13.12
N ARG A 99 19.47 -7.24 -14.37
CA ARG A 99 19.12 -6.08 -15.21
C ARG A 99 17.97 -5.27 -14.62
N TYR A 100 16.96 -5.92 -14.03
CA TYR A 100 15.83 -5.25 -13.39
C TYR A 100 16.22 -4.53 -12.09
N ILE A 101 17.08 -5.13 -11.27
CA ILE A 101 17.60 -4.50 -10.05
C ILE A 101 18.40 -3.25 -10.42
N LYS A 102 19.35 -3.35 -11.37
CA LYS A 102 20.14 -2.20 -11.85
C LYS A 102 19.25 -1.08 -12.41
N ASN A 103 18.20 -1.43 -13.17
CA ASN A 103 17.24 -0.44 -13.64
C ASN A 103 16.42 0.19 -12.49
N SER A 104 16.05 -0.59 -11.49
CA SER A 104 15.35 -0.10 -10.30
C SER A 104 16.20 0.88 -9.49
N GLU A 105 17.50 0.64 -9.41
CA GLU A 105 18.48 1.55 -8.80
C GLU A 105 18.57 2.86 -9.55
N ARG A 106 18.74 2.81 -10.88
CA ARG A 106 18.77 4.01 -11.74
C ARG A 106 17.50 4.85 -11.59
N ARG A 107 16.34 4.22 -11.37
CA ARG A 107 15.05 4.91 -11.15
C ARG A 107 14.84 5.39 -9.71
N GLY A 108 15.83 5.27 -8.83
CA GLY A 108 15.75 5.73 -7.44
C GLY A 108 14.80 4.90 -6.57
N ARG A 109 14.57 3.62 -6.89
CA ARG A 109 13.72 2.74 -6.08
C ARG A 109 14.39 2.49 -4.73
N LYS A 110 13.62 2.65 -3.64
CA LYS A 110 14.11 2.47 -2.25
C LYS A 110 14.83 1.13 -2.07
N ARG A 111 15.95 1.12 -1.35
CA ARG A 111 16.78 -0.07 -1.08
C ARG A 111 15.99 -1.25 -0.54
N ALA A 112 15.14 -1.02 0.46
CA ALA A 112 14.29 -2.07 1.03
C ALA A 112 13.40 -2.79 -0.01
N SER A 113 12.95 -2.09 -1.06
CA SER A 113 12.19 -2.73 -2.13
C SER A 113 13.08 -3.55 -3.07
N ARG A 114 14.31 -3.10 -3.31
CA ARG A 114 15.30 -3.82 -4.13
C ARG A 114 15.71 -5.11 -3.43
N GLU A 115 16.00 -5.06 -2.14
CA GLU A 115 16.36 -6.23 -1.35
C GLU A 115 15.21 -7.25 -1.23
N ASN A 116 13.95 -6.80 -1.24
CA ASN A 116 12.81 -7.74 -1.32
C ASN A 116 12.76 -8.48 -2.67
N ILE A 117 13.04 -7.76 -3.77
CA ILE A 117 13.09 -8.37 -5.12
C ILE A 117 14.24 -9.37 -5.18
N ASP A 118 15.42 -8.99 -4.69
CA ASP A 118 16.61 -9.83 -4.62
C ASP A 118 16.37 -11.08 -3.76
N CYS A 119 15.76 -10.93 -2.59
CA CYS A 119 15.38 -12.04 -1.72
C CYS A 119 14.46 -13.05 -2.44
N ASN A 120 13.42 -12.57 -3.13
CA ASN A 120 12.51 -13.42 -3.89
C ASN A 120 13.24 -14.13 -5.04
N LEU A 121 14.11 -13.42 -5.75
CA LEU A 121 14.93 -13.98 -6.82
C LEU A 121 15.81 -15.11 -6.29
N ARG A 122 16.63 -14.83 -5.28
CA ARG A 122 17.64 -15.75 -4.75
C ARG A 122 17.05 -16.98 -4.07
N ASN A 123 15.97 -16.83 -3.33
CA ASN A 123 15.45 -17.91 -2.47
C ASN A 123 14.36 -18.76 -3.15
N HIS A 124 13.67 -18.22 -4.16
CA HIS A 124 12.47 -18.86 -4.71
C HIS A 124 12.49 -18.98 -6.23
N ILE A 125 12.82 -17.90 -6.95
CA ILE A 125 12.66 -17.85 -8.41
C ILE A 125 13.84 -18.53 -9.12
N VAL A 126 15.07 -18.09 -8.84
CA VAL A 126 16.29 -18.64 -9.46
C VAL A 126 16.46 -20.14 -9.17
N PRO A 127 16.29 -20.63 -7.92
CA PRO A 127 16.43 -22.05 -7.63
C PRO A 127 15.43 -22.95 -8.35
N PHE A 128 14.25 -22.43 -8.72
CA PHE A 128 13.23 -23.20 -9.42
C PHE A 128 13.46 -23.24 -10.93
N PHE A 129 13.76 -22.09 -11.55
CA PHE A 129 13.89 -22.00 -12.99
C PHE A 129 15.30 -22.25 -13.54
N GLY A 130 16.33 -22.09 -12.70
CA GLY A 130 17.73 -22.25 -13.07
C GLY A 130 18.14 -21.42 -14.29
N ASP A 131 18.88 -22.05 -15.21
CA ASP A 131 19.41 -21.42 -16.42
C ASP A 131 18.44 -21.48 -17.61
N ARG A 132 17.18 -21.90 -17.38
CA ARG A 132 16.19 -21.97 -18.46
C ARG A 132 15.89 -20.56 -19.00
N PRO A 133 15.90 -20.36 -20.33
CA PRO A 133 15.62 -19.06 -20.92
C PRO A 133 14.22 -18.53 -20.62
N VAL A 134 14.10 -17.25 -20.29
CA VAL A 134 12.83 -16.62 -19.87
C VAL A 134 11.74 -16.63 -20.94
N HIS A 135 12.11 -16.70 -22.23
CA HIS A 135 11.13 -16.76 -23.33
C HIS A 135 10.40 -18.11 -23.40
N GLN A 136 10.93 -19.14 -22.74
CA GLN A 136 10.33 -20.48 -22.69
C GLN A 136 9.31 -20.62 -21.57
N TYR A 137 9.19 -19.65 -20.66
CA TYR A 137 8.34 -19.82 -19.48
C TYR A 137 6.87 -19.71 -19.89
N ARG A 138 6.05 -20.60 -19.37
CA ARG A 138 4.63 -20.71 -19.63
C ARG A 138 3.83 -20.56 -18.33
N PRO A 139 2.53 -20.28 -18.40
CA PRO A 139 1.69 -20.17 -17.21
C PRO A 139 1.77 -21.42 -16.32
N GLU A 140 1.89 -22.60 -16.91
CA GLU A 140 2.00 -23.89 -16.20
C GLU A 140 3.24 -23.90 -15.28
N ASP A 141 4.38 -23.37 -15.74
CA ASP A 141 5.58 -23.32 -14.92
C ASP A 141 5.42 -22.42 -13.67
N ILE A 142 4.57 -21.39 -13.78
CA ILE A 142 4.29 -20.50 -12.64
C ILE A 142 3.36 -21.22 -11.64
N LEU A 143 2.41 -22.03 -12.12
CA LEU A 143 1.57 -22.88 -11.28
C LEU A 143 2.39 -23.96 -10.57
N ASP A 144 3.37 -24.55 -11.25
CA ASP A 144 4.31 -25.51 -10.66
C ASP A 144 5.15 -24.85 -9.56
N LEU A 145 5.67 -23.64 -9.82
CA LEU A 145 6.36 -22.87 -8.79
C LEU A 145 5.45 -22.59 -7.60
N MET A 146 4.19 -22.18 -7.84
CA MET A 146 3.22 -21.95 -6.77
C MET A 146 3.03 -23.20 -5.92
N SER A 147 2.86 -24.36 -6.55
CA SER A 147 2.74 -25.66 -5.86
C SER A 147 3.97 -25.97 -5.00
N VAL A 148 5.19 -25.68 -5.50
CA VAL A 148 6.42 -25.82 -4.72
C VAL A 148 6.48 -24.86 -3.54
N LEU A 149 5.97 -23.63 -3.67
CA LEU A 149 5.94 -22.66 -2.58
C LEU A 149 4.88 -23.03 -1.52
N GLU A 150 3.76 -23.59 -1.93
CA GLU A 150 2.71 -24.12 -1.05
C GLU A 150 3.20 -25.35 -0.30
N ALA A 151 3.91 -26.27 -0.96
CA ALA A 151 4.54 -27.42 -0.32
C ALA A 151 5.62 -27.05 0.71
N LYS A 152 6.15 -25.81 0.64
CA LYS A 152 7.07 -25.22 1.64
C LYS A 152 6.34 -24.51 2.79
N ASP A 153 5.01 -24.63 2.87
CA ASP A 153 4.16 -23.99 3.87
C ASP A 153 4.34 -22.45 3.94
N LEU A 154 4.58 -21.82 2.78
CA LEU A 154 4.70 -20.37 2.71
C LEU A 154 3.32 -19.72 2.73
N ALA A 155 3.17 -18.68 3.55
CA ALA A 155 1.92 -17.93 3.63
C ALA A 155 1.47 -17.39 2.24
N PRO A 156 0.15 -17.35 1.94
CA PRO A 156 -0.39 -16.90 0.65
C PRO A 156 0.12 -15.51 0.22
N ARG A 157 0.34 -14.62 1.19
CA ARG A 157 0.89 -13.27 0.95
C ARG A 157 2.33 -13.32 0.43
N THR A 158 3.14 -14.25 0.93
CA THR A 158 4.52 -14.48 0.48
C THR A 158 4.52 -15.01 -0.94
N ILE A 159 3.70 -16.02 -1.23
CA ILE A 159 3.52 -16.60 -2.58
C ILE A 159 3.16 -15.50 -3.57
N ARG A 160 2.11 -14.71 -3.28
CA ARG A 160 1.73 -13.55 -4.12
C ARG A 160 2.87 -12.56 -4.31
N GLY A 161 3.71 -12.34 -3.30
CA GLY A 161 4.89 -11.49 -3.38
C GLY A 161 5.94 -12.01 -4.37
N VAL A 162 6.18 -13.33 -4.38
CA VAL A 162 7.07 -13.99 -5.34
C VAL A 162 6.51 -13.87 -6.74
N ILE A 163 5.23 -14.22 -6.96
CA ILE A 163 4.60 -14.15 -8.29
C ILE A 163 4.52 -12.70 -8.81
N SER A 164 4.24 -11.74 -7.93
CA SER A 164 4.29 -10.31 -8.27
C SER A 164 5.68 -9.85 -8.71
N THR A 165 6.73 -10.46 -8.16
CA THR A 165 8.12 -10.17 -8.56
C THR A 165 8.38 -10.70 -9.96
N ILE A 166 7.97 -11.94 -10.26
CA ILE A 166 8.08 -12.53 -11.61
C ILE A 166 7.30 -11.68 -12.62
N SER A 167 6.04 -11.35 -12.32
CA SER A 167 5.22 -10.52 -13.20
C SER A 167 5.88 -9.15 -13.47
N ALA A 168 6.50 -8.53 -12.46
CA ALA A 168 7.22 -7.27 -12.64
C ALA A 168 8.48 -7.41 -13.52
N LEU A 169 9.20 -8.54 -13.44
CA LEU A 169 10.35 -8.84 -14.30
C LEU A 169 9.93 -9.03 -15.75
N PHE A 170 8.87 -9.80 -16.00
CA PHE A 170 8.35 -10.01 -17.35
C PHE A 170 7.78 -8.73 -17.96
N ASN A 171 7.03 -7.93 -17.19
CA ASN A 171 6.59 -6.61 -17.65
C ASN A 171 7.76 -5.68 -18.01
N PHE A 172 8.88 -5.77 -17.28
CA PHE A 172 10.10 -5.05 -17.64
C PHE A 172 10.71 -5.55 -18.95
N ALA A 173 10.81 -6.87 -19.13
CA ALA A 173 11.33 -7.52 -20.33
C ALA A 173 10.48 -7.25 -21.60
N MET A 174 9.16 -7.11 -21.44
CA MET A 174 8.20 -6.86 -22.53
C MET A 174 8.19 -5.42 -23.05
N THR A 175 8.83 -4.47 -22.35
CA THR A 175 8.80 -3.06 -22.77
C THR A 175 9.23 -2.88 -24.24
N PRO A 176 8.65 -1.91 -24.98
CA PRO A 176 8.90 -1.76 -26.42
C PRO A 176 10.37 -1.59 -26.80
N GLN A 177 11.20 -1.07 -25.87
CA GLN A 177 12.64 -0.89 -26.07
C GLN A 177 13.46 -2.18 -25.87
N ARG A 178 12.89 -3.22 -25.25
CA ARG A 178 13.60 -4.46 -24.89
C ARG A 178 13.11 -5.64 -25.71
N ARG A 179 11.80 -5.94 -25.64
CA ARG A 179 11.18 -7.06 -26.36
C ARG A 179 11.93 -8.39 -26.17
N TRP A 180 12.40 -8.64 -24.96
CA TRP A 180 13.15 -9.87 -24.62
C TRP A 180 12.24 -11.08 -24.42
N VAL A 181 10.96 -10.84 -24.14
CA VAL A 181 9.91 -11.85 -24.02
C VAL A 181 8.65 -11.32 -24.70
N ARG A 182 7.83 -12.24 -25.22
CA ARG A 182 6.61 -11.91 -25.98
C ARG A 182 5.40 -11.68 -25.07
N SER A 183 5.30 -12.45 -24.00
CA SER A 183 4.19 -12.42 -23.06
C SER A 183 4.68 -12.57 -21.63
N ASN A 184 3.81 -12.21 -20.69
CA ASN A 184 4.03 -12.40 -19.27
C ASN A 184 3.29 -13.68 -18.84
N PRO A 185 4.01 -14.73 -18.42
CA PRO A 185 3.39 -16.00 -18.05
C PRO A 185 2.52 -15.88 -16.80
N CYS A 186 2.65 -14.81 -16.02
CA CYS A 186 1.82 -14.57 -14.84
C CYS A 186 0.44 -13.96 -15.17
N HIS A 187 0.15 -13.60 -16.43
CA HIS A 187 -1.13 -13.03 -16.79
C HIS A 187 -2.22 -14.10 -16.79
N GLY A 188 -3.34 -13.83 -16.09
CA GLY A 188 -4.47 -14.76 -16.01
C GLY A 188 -4.31 -15.88 -14.97
N ILE A 189 -3.20 -15.90 -14.22
CA ILE A 189 -3.00 -16.88 -13.14
C ILE A 189 -3.83 -16.52 -11.91
N GLU A 190 -4.57 -17.50 -11.42
CA GLU A 190 -5.29 -17.41 -10.15
C GLU A 190 -4.30 -17.47 -8.98
N LEU A 191 -4.36 -16.48 -8.09
CA LEU A 191 -3.46 -16.36 -6.95
C LEU A 191 -4.15 -16.84 -5.66
N PRO A 192 -3.42 -17.46 -4.72
CA PRO A 192 -4.01 -18.06 -3.52
C PRO A 192 -4.69 -17.00 -2.67
N ALA A 193 -5.92 -17.23 -2.22
CA ALA A 193 -6.67 -16.26 -1.42
C ALA A 193 -5.84 -15.80 -0.21
N ILE A 194 -5.83 -14.49 0.06
CA ILE A 194 -5.25 -13.99 1.30
C ILE A 194 -6.36 -14.10 2.33
N PRO A 195 -6.21 -14.92 3.38
CA PRO A 195 -7.21 -14.96 4.45
C PRO A 195 -7.34 -13.56 5.06
N GLU A 196 -8.56 -13.20 5.43
CA GLU A 196 -8.80 -11.94 6.13
C GLU A 196 -7.94 -11.91 7.40
N PRO A 197 -7.33 -10.75 7.75
CA PRO A 197 -6.54 -10.65 8.95
C PRO A 197 -7.38 -11.07 10.16
N ALA A 198 -6.79 -11.87 11.06
CA ALA A 198 -7.33 -12.05 12.40
C ALA A 198 -7.55 -10.68 13.07
N GLU A 199 -8.42 -10.67 14.08
CA GLU A 199 -8.76 -9.49 14.88
C GLU A 199 -7.55 -8.61 15.19
N ILE A 200 -7.73 -7.29 15.14
CA ILE A 200 -6.66 -6.35 15.45
C ILE A 200 -6.22 -6.61 16.89
N ARG A 201 -4.96 -7.03 17.03
CA ARG A 201 -4.35 -7.22 18.33
C ARG A 201 -3.88 -5.87 18.88
N TYR A 202 -4.38 -5.48 20.04
CA TYR A 202 -4.00 -4.26 20.75
C TYR A 202 -3.96 -4.50 22.27
N LEU A 203 -3.31 -3.59 23.00
CA LEU A 203 -3.22 -3.65 24.48
C LEU A 203 -4.30 -2.75 25.10
N THR A 204 -4.93 -3.21 26.16
CA THR A 204 -5.77 -2.37 27.02
C THR A 204 -4.92 -1.36 27.82
N LEU A 205 -5.51 -0.30 28.36
CA LEU A 205 -4.75 0.70 29.14
C LEU A 205 -4.04 0.07 30.37
N PRO A 206 -4.66 -0.83 31.16
CA PRO A 206 -3.96 -1.52 32.25
C PRO A 206 -2.81 -2.41 31.76
N GLU A 207 -2.93 -3.03 30.59
CA GLU A 207 -1.83 -3.80 29.98
C GLU A 207 -0.69 -2.91 29.50
N VAL A 208 -1.00 -1.70 29.01
CA VAL A 208 0.03 -0.70 28.68
C VAL A 208 0.80 -0.30 29.93
N ASP A 209 0.11 0.02 31.04
CA ASP A 209 0.80 0.37 32.28
C ASP A 209 1.63 -0.81 32.81
N ARG A 210 1.14 -2.06 32.71
CA ARG A 210 1.93 -3.25 33.04
C ARG A 210 3.16 -3.41 32.14
N LEU A 211 3.03 -3.22 30.83
CA LEU A 211 4.16 -3.28 29.89
C LEU A 211 5.25 -2.26 30.28
N LEU A 212 4.85 -1.04 30.61
CA LEU A 212 5.78 0.03 31.00
C LEU A 212 6.44 -0.27 32.35
N ALA A 213 5.70 -0.79 33.33
CA ALA A 213 6.24 -1.13 34.65
C ALA A 213 7.28 -2.27 34.65
N HIS A 214 7.30 -3.12 33.61
CA HIS A 214 8.13 -4.34 33.57
C HIS A 214 9.23 -4.29 32.48
N THR A 215 9.66 -3.10 32.08
CA THR A 215 10.81 -2.98 31.16
C THR A 215 12.04 -3.68 31.72
N GLN A 216 12.75 -4.40 30.85
CA GLN A 216 13.84 -5.28 31.28
C GLN A 216 14.96 -4.48 31.94
N PRO A 217 15.45 -4.91 33.13
CA PRO A 217 16.59 -4.29 33.77
C PRO A 217 17.85 -4.28 32.89
N GLY A 218 18.64 -3.21 33.00
CA GLY A 218 19.92 -3.05 32.31
C GLY A 218 20.03 -1.71 31.58
N ASP A 219 21.10 -1.55 30.79
CA ASP A 219 21.47 -0.26 30.17
C ASP A 219 20.38 0.36 29.27
N CYS A 220 19.47 -0.47 28.74
CA CYS A 220 18.39 -0.02 27.87
C CYS A 220 17.05 0.14 28.59
N GLN A 221 16.95 -0.06 29.90
CA GLN A 221 15.66 -0.09 30.61
C GLN A 221 14.86 1.21 30.44
N ASP A 222 15.46 2.35 30.81
CA ASP A 222 14.84 3.68 30.68
C ASP A 222 14.52 4.00 29.21
N LEU A 223 15.43 3.63 28.32
CA LEU A 223 15.30 3.87 26.89
C LEU A 223 14.12 3.11 26.30
N ASP A 224 13.98 1.84 26.65
CA ASP A 224 12.89 0.97 26.23
C ASP A 224 11.57 1.45 26.83
N HIS A 225 11.55 1.89 28.09
CA HIS A 225 10.37 2.47 28.74
C HIS A 225 9.86 3.67 27.95
N ALA A 226 10.73 4.67 27.72
CA ALA A 226 10.38 5.85 26.94
C ALA A 226 10.00 5.52 25.49
N LEU A 227 10.68 4.55 24.86
CA LEU A 227 10.38 4.11 23.49
C LEU A 227 9.01 3.46 23.38
N TYR A 228 8.66 2.52 24.27
CA TYR A 228 7.35 1.85 24.28
C TYR A 228 6.24 2.83 24.60
N MET A 229 6.46 3.73 25.57
CA MET A 229 5.51 4.78 25.93
C MET A 229 5.25 5.71 24.75
N THR A 230 6.31 6.15 24.06
CA THR A 230 6.18 6.95 22.84
C THR A 230 5.40 6.18 21.77
N ALA A 231 5.71 4.90 21.55
CA ALA A 231 5.05 4.08 20.55
C ALA A 231 3.53 3.97 20.77
N VAL A 232 3.11 3.72 22.02
CA VAL A 232 1.70 3.57 22.40
C VAL A 232 0.96 4.90 22.40
N MET A 233 1.59 5.99 22.80
CA MET A 233 0.92 7.29 22.95
C MET A 233 0.93 8.15 21.67
N THR A 234 1.73 7.79 20.66
CA THR A 234 1.82 8.56 19.40
C THR A 234 1.57 7.72 18.15
N GLY A 235 1.51 6.40 18.30
CA GLY A 235 1.26 5.48 17.18
C GLY A 235 2.32 5.52 16.09
N LEU A 236 3.54 5.99 16.37
CA LEU A 236 4.61 6.05 15.39
C LEU A 236 5.07 4.65 14.96
N ARG A 237 5.50 4.52 13.70
CA ARG A 237 6.07 3.25 13.23
C ARG A 237 7.43 3.03 13.89
N GLN A 238 7.81 1.78 14.14
CA GLN A 238 9.12 1.44 14.72
C GLN A 238 10.29 2.14 14.01
N GLY A 239 10.28 2.16 12.67
CA GLY A 239 11.33 2.84 11.89
C GLY A 239 11.31 4.36 12.02
N GLU A 240 10.17 4.97 12.32
CA GLU A 240 10.04 6.41 12.59
C GLU A 240 10.56 6.73 14.01
N LEU A 241 10.24 5.89 14.99
CA LEU A 241 10.72 6.02 16.38
C LEU A 241 12.25 5.97 16.47
N ILE A 242 12.88 4.92 15.95
CA ILE A 242 14.35 4.77 16.01
C ILE A 242 15.10 5.80 15.16
N ALA A 243 14.39 6.57 14.32
CA ALA A 243 14.96 7.65 13.51
C ALA A 243 14.64 9.04 14.06
N LEU A 244 13.92 9.12 15.19
CA LEU A 244 13.50 10.36 15.82
C LEU A 244 14.73 11.09 16.39
N ARG A 245 14.81 12.39 16.15
CA ARG A 245 15.88 13.27 16.64
C ARG A 245 15.35 14.31 17.61
N TRP A 246 16.22 14.87 18.45
CA TRP A 246 15.79 15.87 19.44
C TRP A 246 15.16 17.11 18.79
N ARG A 247 15.66 17.57 17.64
CA ARG A 247 15.04 18.68 16.88
C ARG A 247 13.61 18.44 16.41
N ASP A 248 13.21 17.17 16.35
CA ASP A 248 11.89 16.75 15.91
C ASP A 248 10.88 16.73 17.08
N VAL A 249 11.32 16.91 18.33
CA VAL A 249 10.49 17.06 19.52
C VAL A 249 10.24 18.55 19.79
N ASP A 250 8.99 18.98 19.68
CA ASP A 250 8.56 20.35 19.95
C ASP A 250 7.94 20.44 21.34
N TRP A 251 8.75 20.88 22.31
CA TRP A 251 8.37 21.01 23.71
C TRP A 251 7.32 22.10 23.95
N ASN A 252 7.35 23.17 23.14
CA ASN A 252 6.44 24.31 23.31
C ASN A 252 5.04 23.96 22.77
N ALA A 253 4.98 23.28 21.63
CA ALA A 253 3.72 22.85 21.03
C ALA A 253 3.25 21.47 21.51
N ASN A 254 3.98 20.83 22.45
CA ASN A 254 3.76 19.46 22.92
C ASN A 254 3.50 18.48 21.76
N ARG A 255 4.44 18.44 20.81
CA ARG A 255 4.26 17.75 19.53
C ARG A 255 5.51 17.04 19.05
N ILE A 256 5.35 15.87 18.43
CA ILE A 256 6.43 15.16 17.75
C ILE A 256 6.27 15.31 16.24
N ARG A 257 7.30 15.80 15.55
CA ARG A 257 7.35 15.98 14.10
C ARG A 257 7.98 14.77 13.44
N VAL A 258 7.21 14.03 12.65
CA VAL A 258 7.70 12.81 12.00
C VAL A 258 8.35 13.20 10.68
N ARG A 259 9.69 13.24 10.60
CA ARG A 259 10.38 13.64 9.36
C ARG A 259 11.18 12.52 8.70
N ARG A 260 11.56 11.52 9.48
CA ARG A 260 12.50 10.46 9.06
C ARG A 260 11.95 9.09 9.35
N ASN A 261 12.53 8.11 8.67
CA ASN A 261 12.34 6.70 8.93
C ASN A 261 13.67 5.99 8.69
N TYR A 262 14.01 5.05 9.56
CA TYR A 262 15.18 4.19 9.40
C TYR A 262 14.74 2.78 9.02
N SER A 263 15.34 2.25 7.95
CA SER A 263 15.03 0.91 7.47
C SER A 263 16.22 0.33 6.72
N ARG A 264 16.58 -0.91 7.05
CA ARG A 264 17.63 -1.68 6.37
C ARG A 264 18.96 -0.90 6.23
N GLY A 265 19.41 -0.29 7.33
CA GLY A 265 20.68 0.44 7.37
C GLY A 265 20.62 1.91 6.95
N GLU A 266 19.51 2.37 6.35
CA GLU A 266 19.43 3.70 5.74
C GLU A 266 18.37 4.58 6.40
N PHE A 267 18.71 5.86 6.57
CA PHE A 267 17.75 6.92 6.82
C PHE A 267 17.06 7.31 5.51
N GLY A 268 15.75 7.47 5.56
CA GLY A 268 14.97 7.97 4.44
C GLY A 268 13.73 8.71 4.91
N THR A 269 12.92 9.13 3.95
CA THR A 269 11.63 9.75 4.23
C THR A 269 10.58 8.69 4.56
N PRO A 270 9.59 9.00 5.43
CA PRO A 270 8.47 8.11 5.68
C PRO A 270 7.75 7.73 4.38
N LYS A 271 7.08 6.58 4.38
CA LYS A 271 6.52 5.96 3.17
C LYS A 271 5.45 6.81 2.44
N SER A 272 4.85 7.79 3.12
CA SER A 272 3.84 8.70 2.55
C SER A 272 4.48 10.04 2.12
N ARG A 273 4.11 10.58 0.95
CA ARG A 273 4.55 11.91 0.46
C ARG A 273 4.00 13.09 1.29
N ARG A 274 2.96 12.89 2.11
CA ARG A 274 2.50 13.86 3.12
C ARG A 274 3.32 13.79 4.43
N SER A 275 4.60 13.43 4.36
CA SER A 275 5.31 12.81 5.49
C SER A 275 5.65 13.72 6.64
N SER A 276 5.68 15.05 6.50
CA SER A 276 5.88 15.95 7.65
C SER A 276 4.57 16.09 8.44
N ARG A 277 4.12 14.99 9.04
CA ARG A 277 3.02 15.01 9.99
C ARG A 277 3.55 15.35 11.37
N SER A 278 2.68 15.91 12.19
CA SER A 278 2.96 16.14 13.60
C SER A 278 1.88 15.47 14.44
N VAL A 279 2.31 14.76 15.47
CA VAL A 279 1.46 14.02 16.40
C VAL A 279 1.50 14.74 17.75
N PRO A 280 0.34 14.98 18.40
CA PRO A 280 0.32 15.54 19.74
C PRO A 280 0.98 14.59 20.75
N MET A 281 1.57 15.18 21.79
CA MET A 281 2.20 14.50 22.90
C MET A 281 1.56 14.99 24.19
N ILE A 282 1.12 14.07 25.05
CA ILE A 282 0.59 14.41 26.38
C ILE A 282 1.74 14.77 27.33
N SER A 283 1.44 15.51 28.40
CA SER A 283 2.42 15.93 29.42
C SER A 283 3.22 14.76 29.98
N ARG A 284 2.56 13.66 30.34
CA ARG A 284 3.21 12.42 30.83
C ARG A 284 4.34 11.96 29.92
N LEU A 285 4.12 11.96 28.60
CA LEU A 285 5.14 11.58 27.62
C LEU A 285 6.23 12.66 27.46
N ALA A 286 5.85 13.93 27.53
CA ALA A 286 6.82 15.03 27.51
C ALA A 286 7.80 14.93 28.67
N ASP A 287 7.31 14.64 29.88
CA ASP A 287 8.13 14.51 31.09
C ASP A 287 9.06 13.30 31.02
N GLU A 288 8.58 12.18 30.49
CA GLU A 288 9.43 11.01 30.25
C GLU A 288 10.56 11.33 29.26
N LEU A 289 10.25 11.98 28.13
CA LEU A 289 11.26 12.39 27.18
C LEU A 289 12.23 13.43 27.75
N ARG A 290 11.80 14.30 28.68
CA ARG A 290 12.69 15.21 29.41
C ARG A 290 13.64 14.45 30.34
N THR A 291 13.16 13.41 31.02
CA THR A 291 14.01 12.52 31.82
C THR A 291 15.10 11.88 30.95
N VAL A 292 14.73 11.33 29.79
CA VAL A 292 15.69 10.77 28.82
C VAL A 292 16.67 11.84 28.35
N TYR A 293 16.18 13.04 28.01
CA TYR A 293 17.01 14.16 27.58
C TYR A 293 18.01 14.61 28.66
N GLY A 294 17.61 14.59 29.93
CA GLY A 294 18.46 14.95 31.06
C GLY A 294 19.55 13.94 31.36
N ARG A 295 19.29 12.64 31.15
CA ARG A 295 20.24 11.55 31.43
C ARG A 295 21.22 11.27 30.30
N THR A 296 20.86 11.60 29.05
CA THR A 296 21.73 11.36 27.90
C THR A 296 22.84 12.42 27.80
N HIS A 297 24.03 11.97 27.41
CA HIS A 297 25.15 12.86 27.07
C HIS A 297 25.03 13.41 25.63
N ARG A 298 24.09 12.87 24.84
CA ARG A 298 23.87 13.17 23.41
C ARG A 298 22.59 13.97 23.23
N ARG A 299 22.74 15.29 23.33
CA ARG A 299 21.65 16.27 23.37
C ARG A 299 21.70 17.24 22.18
N ASP A 300 22.58 16.99 21.21
CA ASP A 300 22.59 17.82 20.01
C ASP A 300 21.23 17.70 19.30
N PRO A 301 20.70 18.78 18.70
CA PRO A 301 19.46 18.72 17.92
C PRO A 301 19.43 17.59 16.88
N ASP A 302 20.59 17.19 16.37
CA ASP A 302 20.74 16.12 15.40
C ASP A 302 20.96 14.71 15.97
N ASP A 303 21.12 14.58 17.29
CA ASP A 303 21.21 13.29 17.96
C ASP A 303 19.86 12.55 17.97
N LEU A 304 19.93 11.22 18.04
CA LEU A 304 18.76 10.36 18.14
C LEU A 304 18.18 10.43 19.55
N VAL A 305 16.85 10.55 19.63
CA VAL A 305 16.11 10.45 20.92
C VAL A 305 16.32 9.07 21.53
N PHE A 306 16.23 8.03 20.71
CA PHE A 306 16.42 6.64 21.11
C PHE A 306 17.73 6.09 20.55
N ALA A 307 18.84 6.53 21.12
CA ALA A 307 20.19 6.10 20.75
C ALA A 307 20.64 4.90 21.59
N HIS A 308 21.43 3.99 21.01
CA HIS A 308 22.05 2.92 21.78
C HIS A 308 22.95 3.48 22.89
N PRO A 309 22.83 3.07 24.17
CA PRO A 309 23.56 3.68 25.28
C PRO A 309 25.09 3.71 25.08
N ALA A 310 25.67 2.57 24.69
CA ALA A 310 27.13 2.47 24.47
C ALA A 310 27.65 3.18 23.21
N THR A 311 26.99 3.01 22.05
CA THR A 311 27.53 3.49 20.76
C THR A 311 26.94 4.83 20.31
N GLY A 312 25.76 5.20 20.84
CA GLY A 312 24.86 6.26 20.38
C GLY A 312 24.36 6.09 18.95
N GLY A 313 24.55 4.90 18.37
CA GLY A 313 24.01 4.54 17.07
C GLY A 313 22.53 4.21 17.12
N VAL A 314 21.97 3.89 15.96
CA VAL A 314 20.57 3.47 15.83
C VAL A 314 20.34 2.13 16.54
N LEU A 315 19.24 2.03 17.30
CA LEU A 315 18.83 0.75 17.87
C LEU A 315 18.47 -0.27 16.79
N ALA A 316 19.04 -1.47 16.90
CA ALA A 316 18.69 -2.58 16.02
C ALA A 316 17.24 -3.03 16.29
N LYS A 317 16.40 -3.03 15.25
CA LYS A 317 14.98 -3.41 15.34
C LYS A 317 14.76 -4.79 15.95
N CYS A 318 15.61 -5.77 15.62
CA CYS A 318 15.54 -7.12 16.16
C CYS A 318 15.82 -7.14 17.67
N SER A 319 16.77 -6.32 18.14
CA SER A 319 17.09 -6.20 19.57
C SER A 319 15.94 -5.56 20.33
N VAL A 320 15.37 -4.47 19.81
CA VAL A 320 14.18 -3.82 20.39
C VAL A 320 13.01 -4.80 20.45
N TYR A 321 12.76 -5.55 19.38
CA TYR A 321 11.70 -6.57 19.37
C TYR A 321 11.94 -7.66 20.42
N ARG A 322 13.17 -8.18 20.51
CA ARG A 322 13.52 -9.20 21.51
C ARG A 322 13.31 -8.71 22.94
N ARG A 323 13.76 -7.48 23.25
CA ARG A 323 13.55 -6.88 24.57
C ARG A 323 12.07 -6.65 24.86
N MET A 324 11.28 -6.21 23.87
CA MET A 324 9.83 -6.11 24.02
C MET A 324 9.19 -7.47 24.34
N GLN A 325 9.62 -8.56 23.69
CA GLN A 325 9.12 -9.90 23.99
C GLN A 325 9.44 -10.34 25.42
N GLN A 326 10.64 -10.00 25.91
CA GLN A 326 11.03 -10.26 27.29
C GLN A 326 10.18 -9.44 28.28
N THR A 327 9.95 -8.15 27.99
CA THR A 327 9.05 -7.27 28.76
C THR A 327 7.62 -7.82 28.80
N LEU A 328 7.06 -8.24 27.66
CA LEU A 328 5.72 -8.84 27.60
C LEU A 328 5.63 -10.09 28.48
N LYS A 329 6.63 -10.96 28.41
CA LYS A 329 6.69 -12.17 29.24
C LYS A 329 6.78 -11.82 30.73
N ALA A 330 7.62 -10.85 31.09
CA ALA A 330 7.78 -10.41 32.48
C ALA A 330 6.51 -9.75 33.04
N ALA A 331 5.75 -9.04 32.20
CA ALA A 331 4.48 -8.41 32.55
C ALA A 331 3.28 -9.39 32.60
N GLY A 332 3.49 -10.66 32.25
CA GLY A 332 2.41 -11.65 32.12
C GLY A 332 1.42 -11.32 31.00
N LEU A 333 1.91 -10.73 29.90
CA LEU A 333 1.11 -10.32 28.73
C LEU A 333 1.28 -11.31 27.57
N ASP A 334 0.37 -11.27 26.60
CA ASP A 334 0.41 -12.14 25.42
C ASP A 334 1.66 -11.87 24.55
N THR A 335 2.57 -12.83 24.49
CA THR A 335 3.82 -12.72 23.70
C THR A 335 3.59 -12.79 22.18
N ARG A 336 2.36 -12.97 21.72
CA ARG A 336 2.02 -12.83 20.29
C ARG A 336 1.99 -11.37 19.85
N HIS A 337 1.97 -10.41 20.79
CA HIS A 337 2.07 -8.99 20.46
C HIS A 337 3.40 -8.67 19.76
N ARG A 338 3.31 -8.02 18.61
CA ARG A 338 4.45 -7.49 17.85
C ARG A 338 4.62 -6.02 18.19
N PHE A 339 5.79 -5.47 17.87
CA PHE A 339 6.05 -4.04 18.05
C PHE A 339 5.03 -3.14 17.32
N HIS A 340 4.55 -3.58 16.14
CA HIS A 340 3.55 -2.83 15.40
C HIS A 340 2.19 -2.77 16.11
N ASP A 341 1.91 -3.70 17.02
CA ASP A 341 0.64 -3.76 17.73
C ASP A 341 0.55 -2.61 18.76
N LEU A 342 1.67 -2.05 19.23
CA LEU A 342 1.67 -0.81 20.03
C LEU A 342 1.05 0.38 19.27
N ARG A 343 1.21 0.40 17.94
CA ARG A 343 0.54 1.39 17.10
C ARG A 343 -0.93 1.05 16.88
N HIS A 344 -1.29 -0.22 16.83
CA HIS A 344 -2.70 -0.63 16.82
C HIS A 344 -3.39 -0.24 18.13
N THR A 345 -2.69 -0.34 19.27
CA THR A 345 -3.12 0.20 20.57
C THR A 345 -3.46 1.69 20.47
N PHE A 346 -2.55 2.52 19.97
CA PHE A 346 -2.85 3.94 19.74
C PHE A 346 -4.09 4.14 18.87
N GLY A 347 -4.13 3.47 17.70
CA GLY A 347 -5.22 3.63 16.74
C GLY A 347 -6.59 3.28 17.32
N THR A 348 -6.67 2.16 18.05
CA THR A 348 -7.91 1.64 18.63
C THR A 348 -8.40 2.52 19.77
N HIS A 349 -7.52 2.93 20.70
CA HIS A 349 -7.93 3.81 21.81
C HIS A 349 -8.34 5.21 21.34
N MET A 350 -7.63 5.79 20.37
CA MET A 350 -8.02 7.09 19.82
C MET A 350 -9.33 7.02 19.04
N ALA A 351 -9.60 5.91 18.35
CA ALA A 351 -10.88 5.66 17.70
C ALA A 351 -12.01 5.54 18.74
N ALA A 352 -11.79 4.79 19.82
CA ALA A 352 -12.76 4.61 20.92
C ALA A 352 -13.07 5.90 21.68
N THR A 353 -12.13 6.85 21.72
CA THR A 353 -12.34 8.18 22.32
C THR A 353 -13.11 9.13 21.38
N GLY A 354 -13.48 8.68 20.17
CA GLY A 354 -14.25 9.49 19.21
C GLY A 354 -13.43 10.47 18.39
N VAL A 355 -12.10 10.30 18.29
CA VAL A 355 -11.29 11.17 17.42
C VAL A 355 -11.72 11.01 15.97
N PRO A 356 -11.94 12.11 15.22
CA PRO A 356 -12.32 12.03 13.81
C PRO A 356 -11.33 11.18 13.01
N MET A 357 -11.85 10.22 12.23
CA MET A 357 -11.03 9.25 11.48
C MET A 357 -9.99 9.90 10.56
N ARG A 358 -10.29 11.08 10.01
CA ARG A 358 -9.35 11.86 9.20
C ARG A 358 -8.16 12.38 10.03
N THR A 359 -8.43 12.89 11.23
CA THR A 359 -7.39 13.32 12.17
C THR A 359 -6.52 12.14 12.60
N LEU A 360 -7.15 10.99 12.91
CA LEU A 360 -6.42 9.77 13.24
C LEU A 360 -5.58 9.26 12.06
N GLN A 361 -6.12 9.29 10.84
CA GLN A 361 -5.40 8.95 9.61
C GLN A 361 -4.16 9.82 9.43
N GLU A 362 -4.28 11.13 9.70
CA GLU A 362 -3.19 12.08 9.63
C GLU A 362 -2.12 11.78 10.68
N TRP A 363 -2.47 11.60 11.95
CA TRP A 363 -1.51 11.27 13.02
C TRP A 363 -0.81 9.93 12.81
N MET A 364 -1.55 8.92 12.36
CA MET A 364 -0.97 7.63 12.01
C MET A 364 -0.17 7.71 10.70
N GLY A 365 -0.43 8.69 9.84
CA GLY A 365 0.20 8.81 8.53
C GLY A 365 -0.15 7.63 7.61
N HIS A 366 -1.42 7.24 7.58
CA HIS A 366 -1.95 6.30 6.60
C HIS A 366 -2.21 7.03 5.27
N ARG A 367 -1.85 6.39 4.16
CA ARG A 367 -2.14 6.94 2.82
C ARG A 367 -3.60 6.72 2.44
N ASP A 368 -4.14 5.59 2.85
CA ASP A 368 -5.49 5.13 2.54
C ASP A 368 -6.33 5.16 3.82
N ILE A 369 -7.55 5.70 3.73
CA ILE A 369 -8.47 5.81 4.86
C ILE A 369 -9.00 4.44 5.28
N ALA A 370 -9.11 3.48 4.35
CA ALA A 370 -9.52 2.11 4.66
C ALA A 370 -8.58 1.44 5.66
N THR A 371 -7.31 1.85 5.71
CA THR A 371 -6.35 1.36 6.72
C THR A 371 -6.67 1.87 8.12
N THR A 372 -7.26 3.07 8.25
CA THR A 372 -7.66 3.66 9.52
C THR A 372 -9.07 3.21 9.93
N GLN A 373 -9.99 3.04 8.98
CA GLN A 373 -11.36 2.59 9.26
C GLN A 373 -11.40 1.26 10.01
N ARG A 374 -10.41 0.38 9.78
CA ARG A 374 -10.27 -0.88 10.51
C ARG A 374 -10.20 -0.73 12.04
N TYR A 375 -9.88 0.45 12.60
CA TYR A 375 -9.93 0.66 14.06
C TYR A 375 -11.32 1.00 14.58
N ALA A 376 -12.23 1.50 13.73
CA ALA A 376 -13.58 1.86 14.15
C ALA A 376 -14.35 0.61 14.61
N ASP A 377 -14.12 -0.53 13.97
CA ASP A 377 -14.83 -1.79 14.27
C ASP A 377 -14.47 -2.39 15.64
N TYR A 378 -13.36 -1.97 16.25
CA TYR A 378 -12.83 -2.51 17.52
C TYR A 378 -13.05 -1.57 18.71
N ALA A 379 -13.82 -0.52 18.51
CA ALA A 379 -13.98 0.59 19.43
C ALA A 379 -15.45 0.76 19.81
N PRO A 380 -16.02 -0.09 20.70
CA PRO A 380 -17.29 0.26 21.34
C PRO A 380 -17.04 1.53 22.15
N SER A 381 -17.61 2.66 21.73
CA SER A 381 -17.38 3.92 22.44
C SER A 381 -18.31 3.96 23.66
N PRO A 382 -17.77 4.06 24.89
CA PRO A 382 -18.60 4.22 26.09
C PRO A 382 -19.38 5.55 26.10
N HIS A 383 -19.08 6.44 25.16
CA HIS A 383 -19.76 7.72 24.98
C HIS A 383 -20.75 7.67 23.80
N GLU A 384 -21.05 6.51 23.20
CA GLU A 384 -22.08 6.42 22.14
C GLU A 384 -23.41 6.97 22.63
N GLU A 385 -23.81 6.59 23.84
CA GLU A 385 -25.02 7.09 24.47
C GLU A 385 -24.93 8.60 24.76
N GLU A 386 -23.82 9.10 25.29
CA GLU A 386 -23.62 10.53 25.54
C GLU A 386 -23.57 11.37 24.25
N MET A 387 -22.97 10.85 23.17
CA MET A 387 -22.92 11.51 21.86
C MET A 387 -24.31 11.55 21.22
N VAL A 388 -25.07 10.45 21.30
CA VAL A 388 -26.46 10.39 20.83
C VAL A 388 -27.33 11.33 21.67
N ALA A 389 -27.15 11.35 22.99
CA ALA A 389 -27.85 12.25 23.90
C ALA A 389 -27.48 13.72 23.64
N ALA A 390 -26.23 14.06 23.34
CA ALA A 390 -25.83 15.42 22.99
C ALA A 390 -26.36 15.85 21.60
N ALA A 391 -26.46 14.92 20.65
CA ALA A 391 -26.92 15.20 19.29
C ALA A 391 -28.46 15.32 19.19
N PHE A 392 -29.19 14.53 19.99
CA PHE A 392 -30.66 14.40 19.89
C PHE A 392 -31.40 14.81 21.16
N GLY A 393 -30.70 15.01 22.28
CA GLY A 393 -31.27 15.52 23.53
C GLY A 393 -31.54 17.01 23.43
N ARG A 394 -32.66 17.39 22.80
CA ARG A 394 -33.22 18.73 22.97
C ARG A 394 -33.81 18.87 24.37
N GLU A 395 -33.48 20.00 24.97
CA GLU A 395 -33.90 20.52 26.27
C GLU A 395 -35.34 20.16 26.68
N ALA A 396 -35.49 19.39 27.75
CA ALA A 396 -36.69 19.42 28.60
C ALA A 396 -36.66 20.69 29.47
N ARG A 397 -36.68 21.87 28.85
CA ARG A 397 -36.92 23.16 29.52
C ARG A 397 -37.85 24.01 28.66
N SER A 398 -39.15 23.74 28.73
CA SER A 398 -40.24 24.75 28.74
C SER A 398 -41.60 24.08 28.58
N ALA A 399 -42.33 23.94 29.69
CA ALA A 399 -43.79 24.09 29.76
C ALA A 399 -44.22 23.86 31.21
N GLY A 400 -44.51 24.93 31.93
CA GLY A 400 -45.05 24.84 33.30
C GLY A 400 -44.65 25.98 34.24
N ALA A 401 -44.51 27.21 33.74
CA ALA A 401 -44.58 28.38 34.60
C ALA A 401 -45.99 28.98 34.43
N GLU A 402 -46.93 28.50 35.24
CA GLU A 402 -48.17 29.24 35.50
C GLU A 402 -47.81 30.50 36.27
N VAL A 403 -48.04 31.66 35.66
CA VAL A 403 -48.12 32.95 36.34
C VAL A 403 -49.60 33.32 36.39
N PRO A 404 -50.26 33.30 37.56
CA PRO A 404 -51.53 33.97 37.72
C PRO A 404 -51.30 35.46 38.02
N LEU A 405 -51.81 36.26 37.10
CA LEU A 405 -52.43 37.59 37.23
C LEU A 405 -52.35 38.33 38.57
N ARG A 406 -51.85 39.57 38.47
CA ARG A 406 -52.04 40.65 39.45
C ARG A 406 -53.52 40.85 39.78
N LEU A 407 -53.83 40.95 41.08
CA LEU A 407 -54.95 41.75 41.56
C LEU A 407 -54.40 43.01 42.22
N VAL A 408 -54.91 44.13 41.71
CA VAL A 408 -54.80 45.47 42.26
C VAL A 408 -55.77 45.55 43.43
N GLU A 409 -55.25 45.81 44.63
CA GLU A 409 -55.65 46.88 45.57
C GLU A 409 -54.77 46.85 46.82
#